data_AF-A0A4U0EZB5-F1
#
_entry.id   AF-A0A4U0EZB5-F1
#
_cell.length_a   1.000
_cell.length_b   1.000
_cell.length_c   1.000
_cell.angle_alpha   90.00
_cell.angle_beta   90.00
_cell.angle_gamma   90.00
#
_symmetry.space_group_name_H-M   'P 1'
#
loop_
_entity.id
_entity.type
_entity.pdbx_description
1 polymer ?
#
loop_
_entity_poly.entity_id
_entity_poly.type
_entity_poly.pdbx_seq_one_letter_code
_entity_poly.pdbx_strand_id
1 'polypeptide(L)'
;MRIIKLKAGALQITLFITVVIALLLTLFIVLVHVHKQFSLHTNIIKETLYNTQRGIDYTLKNEVMLNTPYNVSLNNNNVQIKRDFWGMFEKVSVKSKLKNVKIEKTALLGSNLPSNLDRNALYLKDNNKPLIVAGTTQIQGTAFLPRLGIRPGIITSKPYLGSKLIYGNRKLSNDLPPISNELQSHLKQLFSIEKIYGSDEFIEHSPSQKLQNSFNDKAKVLYSNQLIDLYDTELTGYIVVYSKTKIVVKPSSSLKDIILIAPEIIIKDNVNGRFQAFATKKITLGKNCLLSYPSAIVLQDEETPTNQESSTELNNSVAIDKGSMIKGLVMFLGKVAPNNFKPQILISENAIVKGEIYCKENLELKGAVHGSVYTNNFVATQSGSVYQNHIYNGKILADRLPKEYVGLTFENSSKEVLKWLY
;
A
#
# COMPACT_ATOMS: atom_id res chain seq x y z
N MET A 1 84.73 5.78 62.85
CA MET A 1 83.28 5.53 62.70
C MET A 1 82.99 5.34 61.21
N ARG A 2 82.66 4.12 60.76
CA ARG A 2 82.48 3.79 59.33
C ARG A 2 81.05 4.15 58.92
N ILE A 3 80.90 5.15 58.04
CA ILE A 3 79.59 5.54 57.51
C ILE A 3 79.18 4.51 56.43
N ILE A 4 78.13 3.75 56.69
CA ILE A 4 77.54 2.79 55.74
C ILE A 4 76.72 3.61 54.74
N LYS A 5 77.20 3.73 53.48
CA LYS A 5 76.40 4.28 52.37
C LYS A 5 75.36 3.24 51.94
N LEU A 6 74.10 3.45 52.30
CA LEU A 6 72.95 2.70 51.76
C LEU A 6 72.78 3.01 50.26
N LYS A 7 72.69 1.95 49.43
CA LYS A 7 72.45 2.09 47.98
C LYS A 7 71.03 2.62 47.76
N ALA A 8 70.91 3.87 47.29
CA ALA A 8 69.66 4.61 47.12
C ALA A 8 68.75 4.14 45.95
N GLY A 9 68.80 2.87 45.54
CA GLY A 9 68.01 2.33 44.42
C GLY A 9 66.55 1.99 44.78
N ALA A 10 66.27 1.73 46.06
CA ALA A 10 64.93 1.35 46.52
C ALA A 10 63.89 2.47 46.28
N LEU A 11 64.28 3.74 46.46
CA LEU A 11 63.39 4.88 46.25
C LEU A 11 62.95 5.01 44.78
N GLN A 12 63.88 4.81 43.84
CA GLN A 12 63.57 4.85 42.40
C GLN A 12 62.63 3.72 41.97
N ILE A 13 62.83 2.51 42.48
CA ILE A 13 61.95 1.35 42.19
C ILE A 13 60.56 1.57 42.76
N THR A 14 60.46 2.02 44.01
CA THR A 14 59.16 2.33 44.64
C THR A 14 58.42 3.43 43.88
N LEU A 15 59.13 4.48 43.45
CA LEU A 15 58.53 5.58 42.68
C LEU A 15 58.04 5.08 41.31
N PHE A 16 58.82 4.26 40.62
CA PHE A 16 58.42 3.62 39.36
C PHE A 16 57.17 2.74 39.52
N ILE A 17 57.17 1.85 40.52
CA ILE A 17 56.01 0.97 40.81
C ILE A 17 54.77 1.80 41.15
N THR A 18 54.92 2.88 41.92
CA THR A 18 53.82 3.78 42.28
C THR A 18 53.23 4.47 41.05
N VAL A 19 54.07 4.93 40.12
CA VAL A 19 53.62 5.53 38.86
C VAL A 19 52.89 4.50 38.00
N VAL A 20 53.41 3.27 37.88
CA VAL A 20 52.75 2.19 37.12
C VAL A 20 51.39 1.85 37.72
N ILE A 21 51.29 1.73 39.04
CA ILE A 21 50.03 1.48 39.74
C ILE A 21 49.06 2.63 39.52
N ALA A 22 49.50 3.89 39.64
CA ALA A 22 48.66 5.06 39.40
C ALA A 22 48.12 5.09 37.95
N LEU A 23 48.95 4.72 36.97
CA LEU A 23 48.57 4.68 35.56
C LEU A 23 47.55 3.57 35.30
N LEU A 24 47.74 2.38 35.87
CA LEU A 24 46.78 1.27 35.80
C LEU A 24 45.44 1.62 36.46
N LEU A 25 45.46 2.25 37.63
CA LEU A 25 44.24 2.71 38.31
C LEU A 25 43.51 3.77 37.48
N THR A 26 44.25 4.71 36.89
CA THR A 26 43.66 5.74 36.02
C THR A 26 43.02 5.11 34.78
N LEU A 27 43.70 4.16 34.14
CA LEU A 27 43.18 3.41 33.00
C LEU A 27 41.89 2.66 33.37
N PHE A 28 41.86 2.01 34.53
CA PHE A 28 40.68 1.30 35.01
C PHE A 28 39.50 2.24 35.29
N ILE A 29 39.75 3.39 35.94
CA ILE A 29 38.72 4.41 36.20
C ILE A 29 38.15 4.94 34.89
N VAL A 30 39.01 5.23 33.90
CA VAL A 30 38.57 5.67 32.56
C VAL A 30 37.73 4.59 31.88
N LEU A 31 38.15 3.33 31.92
CA LEU A 31 37.41 2.21 31.34
C LEU A 31 35.99 2.11 31.93
N VAL A 32 35.88 2.16 33.26
CA VAL A 32 34.57 2.13 33.96
C VAL A 32 33.72 3.33 33.58
N HIS A 33 34.31 4.53 33.52
CA HIS A 33 33.60 5.73 33.11
C HIS A 33 33.06 5.62 31.68
N VAL A 34 33.89 5.18 30.73
CA VAL A 34 33.51 5.00 29.32
C VAL A 34 32.40 3.95 29.20
N HIS A 35 32.52 2.82 29.90
CA HIS A 35 31.48 1.78 29.87
C HIS A 35 30.15 2.29 30.42
N LYS A 36 30.17 3.05 31.53
CA LYS A 36 28.97 3.67 32.11
C LYS A 36 28.34 4.68 31.15
N GLN A 37 29.14 5.54 30.52
CA GLN A 37 28.65 6.50 29.52
C GLN A 37 28.03 5.80 28.31
N PHE A 38 28.70 4.75 27.80
CA PHE A 38 28.19 3.96 26.68
C PHE A 38 26.86 3.27 27.02
N SER A 39 26.75 2.70 28.22
CA SER A 39 25.51 2.09 28.71
C SER A 39 24.37 3.11 28.81
N LEU A 40 24.64 4.29 29.39
CA LEU A 40 23.65 5.37 29.48
C LEU A 40 23.20 5.84 28.09
N HIS A 41 24.14 6.07 27.16
CA HIS A 41 23.84 6.47 25.79
C HIS A 41 23.00 5.41 25.06
N THR A 42 23.37 4.14 25.20
CA THR A 42 22.63 3.00 24.63
C THR A 42 21.21 2.93 25.17
N ASN A 43 21.03 3.12 26.48
CA ASN A 43 19.71 3.11 27.11
C ASN A 43 18.84 4.27 26.61
N ILE A 44 19.41 5.47 26.41
CA ILE A 44 18.69 6.61 25.84
C ILE A 44 18.23 6.31 24.41
N ILE A 45 19.09 5.71 23.56
CA ILE A 45 18.71 5.33 22.19
C ILE A 45 17.57 4.30 22.22
N LYS A 46 17.72 3.24 23.03
CA LYS A 46 16.71 2.18 23.15
C LYS A 46 15.37 2.74 23.61
N GLU A 47 15.34 3.56 24.65
CA GLU A 47 14.10 4.16 25.14
C GLU A 47 13.47 5.10 24.12
N THR A 48 14.28 5.92 23.42
CA THR A 48 13.78 6.78 22.33
C THR A 48 13.15 5.95 21.21
N LEU A 49 13.77 4.83 20.83
CA LEU A 49 13.24 3.89 19.83
C LEU A 49 11.94 3.24 20.31
N TYR A 50 11.89 2.77 21.58
CA TYR A 50 10.68 2.20 22.14
C TYR A 50 9.54 3.22 22.22
N ASN A 51 9.82 4.48 22.51
CA ASN A 51 8.83 5.55 22.47
C ASN A 51 8.27 5.77 21.06
N THR A 52 9.10 5.69 20.01
CA THR A 52 8.57 5.74 18.63
C THR A 52 7.68 4.54 18.31
N GLN A 53 8.01 3.35 18.80
CA GLN A 53 7.17 2.16 18.63
C GLN A 53 5.83 2.31 19.36
N ARG A 54 5.86 2.75 20.63
CA ARG A 54 4.65 3.03 21.42
C ARG A 54 3.77 4.07 20.74
N GLY A 55 4.36 5.06 20.08
CA GLY A 55 3.61 6.04 19.29
C GLY A 55 2.89 5.43 18.08
N ILE A 56 3.52 4.47 17.37
CA ILE A 56 2.85 3.72 16.30
C ILE A 56 1.75 2.82 16.88
N ASP A 57 2.03 2.09 17.97
CA ASP A 57 1.03 1.23 18.61
C ASP A 57 -0.17 2.04 19.14
N TYR A 58 0.05 3.30 19.54
CA TYR A 58 -1.00 4.22 19.92
C TYR A 58 -1.92 4.57 18.73
N THR A 59 -1.37 4.80 17.52
CA THR A 59 -2.18 5.12 16.33
C THR A 59 -2.97 3.93 15.79
N LEU A 60 -2.56 2.70 16.11
CA LEU A 60 -3.33 1.50 15.76
C LEU A 60 -4.62 1.36 16.59
N LYS A 61 -4.63 1.94 17.80
CA LYS A 61 -5.71 1.78 18.78
C LYS A 61 -6.59 3.01 18.95
N ASN A 62 -6.07 4.19 18.61
CA ASN A 62 -6.73 5.47 18.81
C ASN A 62 -6.83 6.24 17.50
N GLU A 63 -7.90 7.03 17.38
CA GLU A 63 -8.06 7.94 16.26
C GLU A 63 -7.13 9.15 16.41
N VAL A 64 -6.29 9.38 15.41
CA VAL A 64 -5.39 10.54 15.33
C VAL A 64 -5.85 11.39 14.16
N MET A 65 -5.97 12.70 14.35
CA MET A 65 -6.41 13.62 13.29
C MET A 65 -5.44 13.59 12.09
N LEU A 66 -6.00 13.73 10.89
CA LEU A 66 -5.24 13.75 9.65
C LEU A 66 -4.51 15.10 9.48
N ASN A 67 -3.29 15.06 8.93
CA ASN A 67 -2.47 16.20 8.52
C ASN A 67 -2.08 17.20 9.63
N THR A 68 -2.41 16.92 10.89
CA THR A 68 -2.03 17.75 12.04
C THR A 68 -1.04 16.99 12.93
N PRO A 69 0.09 17.61 13.33
CA PRO A 69 0.98 17.00 14.31
C PRO A 69 0.29 16.93 15.67
N TYR A 70 0.19 15.72 16.21
CA TYR A 70 -0.39 15.44 17.52
C TYR A 70 0.72 15.10 18.51
N ASN A 71 0.81 15.85 19.61
CA ASN A 71 1.76 15.57 20.68
C ASN A 71 1.07 14.75 21.77
N VAL A 72 1.60 13.56 22.05
CA VAL A 72 1.12 12.68 23.10
C VAL A 72 2.24 12.43 24.11
N SER A 73 1.91 12.44 25.40
CA SER A 73 2.84 12.01 26.44
C SER A 73 2.66 10.52 26.67
N LEU A 74 3.66 9.71 26.30
CA LEU A 74 3.69 8.27 26.50
C LEU A 74 4.81 7.96 27.50
N ASN A 75 4.46 7.40 28.67
CA ASN A 75 5.39 7.13 29.77
C ASN A 75 6.26 8.35 30.14
N ASN A 76 5.63 9.51 30.34
CA ASN A 76 6.27 10.77 30.71
C ASN A 76 7.24 11.34 29.64
N ASN A 77 7.23 10.80 28.42
CA ASN A 77 8.01 11.31 27.29
C ASN A 77 7.08 11.86 26.22
N ASN A 78 7.39 13.05 25.72
CA ASN A 78 6.63 13.66 24.63
C ASN A 78 7.01 13.02 23.30
N VAL A 79 6.00 12.49 22.63
CA VAL A 79 6.09 11.88 21.30
C VAL A 79 5.20 12.67 20.36
N GLN A 80 5.76 13.07 19.22
CA GLN A 80 5.02 13.75 18.17
C GLN A 80 4.62 12.74 17.10
N ILE A 81 3.34 12.68 16.80
CA ILE A 81 2.75 11.78 15.81
C ILE A 81 2.20 12.64 14.67
N LYS A 82 2.53 12.31 13.43
CA LYS A 82 1.92 12.90 12.23
C LYS A 82 1.32 11.77 11.40
N ARG A 83 0.04 11.91 11.06
CA ARG A 83 -0.70 10.98 10.20
C ARG A 83 -1.10 11.70 8.92
N ASP A 84 -0.79 11.10 7.78
CA ASP A 84 -1.14 11.55 6.44
C ASP A 84 -1.42 10.31 5.55
N PHE A 85 -1.56 10.49 4.24
CA PHE A 85 -1.75 9.39 3.30
C PHE A 85 -0.56 9.29 2.33
N TRP A 86 -0.22 8.06 1.96
CA TRP A 86 0.63 7.76 0.82
C TRP A 86 -0.16 6.88 -0.16
N GLY A 87 -0.89 7.57 -1.04
CA GLY A 87 -1.82 6.93 -1.97
C GLY A 87 -2.97 6.26 -1.21
N MET A 88 -3.11 4.95 -1.36
CA MET A 88 -4.19 4.16 -0.74
C MET A 88 -4.01 3.90 0.76
N PHE A 89 -2.81 4.08 1.30
CA PHE A 89 -2.47 3.66 2.65
C PHE A 89 -2.19 4.87 3.54
N GLU A 90 -2.56 4.76 4.81
CA GLU A 90 -2.19 5.77 5.80
C GLU A 90 -0.68 5.70 6.03
N LYS A 91 -0.03 6.85 6.06
CA LYS A 91 1.36 6.99 6.46
C LYS A 91 1.39 7.66 7.83
N VAL A 92 2.15 7.09 8.75
CA VAL A 92 2.32 7.62 10.10
C VAL A 92 3.79 7.79 10.39
N SER A 93 4.19 9.03 10.69
CA SER A 93 5.52 9.39 11.16
C SER A 93 5.48 9.72 12.64
N VAL A 94 6.33 9.07 13.42
CA VAL A 94 6.46 9.26 14.86
C VAL A 94 7.85 9.74 15.19
N LYS A 95 7.92 10.91 15.83
CA LYS A 95 9.16 11.55 16.29
C LYS A 95 9.22 11.50 17.80
N SER A 96 10.28 10.90 18.33
CA SER A 96 10.60 10.97 19.75
C SER A 96 11.93 11.68 19.95
N LYS A 97 11.99 12.51 21.00
CA LYS A 97 13.21 13.20 21.42
C LYS A 97 13.43 12.94 22.90
N LEU A 98 14.59 12.37 23.23
CA LEU A 98 15.05 12.23 24.61
C LEU A 98 16.47 12.79 24.73
N LYS A 99 16.65 13.83 25.55
CA LYS A 99 17.91 14.58 25.66
C LYS A 99 18.39 15.04 24.26
N ASN A 100 19.57 14.58 23.84
CA ASN A 100 20.18 14.91 22.54
C ASN A 100 19.86 13.90 21.44
N VAL A 101 19.14 12.81 21.75
CA VAL A 101 18.78 11.79 20.77
C VAL A 101 17.40 12.07 20.21
N LYS A 102 17.30 12.10 18.88
CA LYS A 102 16.05 12.22 18.13
C LYS A 102 15.94 11.01 17.21
N ILE A 103 14.80 10.34 17.23
CA ILE A 103 14.51 9.21 16.33
C ILE A 103 13.15 9.46 15.68
N GLU A 104 13.10 9.25 14.38
CA GLU A 104 11.88 9.22 13.59
C GLU A 104 11.66 7.80 13.06
N LYS A 105 10.43 7.32 13.14
CA LYS A 105 9.98 6.12 12.45
C LYS A 105 8.76 6.43 11.62
N THR A 106 8.74 5.92 10.39
CA THR A 106 7.60 6.04 9.50
C THR A 106 7.09 4.68 9.08
N ALA A 107 5.78 4.48 9.14
CA ALA A 107 5.12 3.25 8.77
C ALA A 107 3.91 3.52 7.87
N LEU A 108 3.62 2.58 6.98
CA LEU A 108 2.34 2.48 6.31
C LEU A 108 1.40 1.61 7.12
N LEU A 109 0.16 2.04 7.25
CA LEU A 109 -0.92 1.33 7.93
C LEU A 109 -2.04 1.00 6.94
N GLY A 110 -2.71 -0.12 7.19
CA GLY A 110 -3.94 -0.51 6.49
C GLY A 110 -4.81 -1.40 7.38
N SER A 111 -5.79 -2.07 6.78
CA SER A 111 -6.73 -2.93 7.52
C SER A 111 -6.18 -4.33 7.76
N ASN A 112 -6.31 -4.82 8.99
CA ASN A 112 -6.14 -6.22 9.30
C ASN A 112 -7.36 -7.03 8.82
N LEU A 113 -7.10 -8.14 8.13
CA LEU A 113 -8.12 -9.06 7.65
C LEU A 113 -8.33 -10.23 8.62
N PRO A 114 -9.57 -10.72 8.80
CA PRO A 114 -9.84 -11.94 9.56
C PRO A 114 -9.03 -13.15 9.04
N SER A 115 -8.73 -14.08 9.95
CA SER A 115 -7.91 -15.27 9.68
C SER A 115 -8.63 -16.32 8.82
N ASN A 116 -7.82 -17.22 8.21
CA ASN A 116 -8.11 -18.05 7.02
C ASN A 116 -9.51 -18.68 6.85
N LEU A 117 -10.19 -19.14 7.90
CA LEU A 117 -11.45 -19.88 7.76
C LEU A 117 -12.68 -18.97 7.54
N ASP A 118 -12.60 -17.71 7.96
CA ASP A 118 -13.69 -16.73 7.83
C ASP A 118 -13.39 -15.61 6.84
N ARG A 119 -12.25 -15.67 6.15
CA ARG A 119 -11.84 -14.61 5.23
C ARG A 119 -12.86 -14.45 4.10
N ASN A 120 -13.26 -13.21 3.88
CA ASN A 120 -14.20 -12.83 2.84
C ASN A 120 -13.57 -13.08 1.47
N ALA A 121 -14.15 -13.98 0.69
CA ALA A 121 -13.77 -14.20 -0.70
C ALA A 121 -14.51 -13.23 -1.61
N LEU A 122 -15.82 -13.14 -1.43
CA LEU A 122 -16.69 -12.37 -2.30
C LEU A 122 -17.69 -11.56 -1.48
N TYR A 123 -17.86 -10.30 -1.85
CA TYR A 123 -18.96 -9.46 -1.46
C TYR A 123 -19.59 -8.86 -2.72
N LEU A 124 -20.73 -9.42 -3.14
CA LEU A 124 -21.51 -8.93 -4.27
C LEU A 124 -22.68 -8.11 -3.74
N LYS A 125 -22.87 -6.87 -4.21
CA LYS A 125 -24.01 -6.06 -3.80
C LYS A 125 -25.35 -6.73 -4.15
N ASP A 126 -26.35 -6.63 -3.27
CA ASP A 126 -27.70 -7.07 -3.60
C ASP A 126 -28.40 -6.06 -4.53
N ASN A 127 -28.47 -6.42 -5.82
CA ASN A 127 -29.21 -5.69 -6.84
C ASN A 127 -30.48 -6.47 -7.29
N ASN A 128 -31.05 -7.30 -6.41
CA ASN A 128 -32.21 -8.17 -6.69
C ASN A 128 -31.98 -9.11 -7.89
N LYS A 129 -30.74 -9.57 -8.08
CA LYS A 129 -30.34 -10.50 -9.15
C LYS A 129 -29.46 -11.60 -8.56
N PRO A 130 -29.65 -12.88 -8.93
CA PRO A 130 -28.76 -13.94 -8.47
C PRO A 130 -27.39 -13.81 -9.13
N LEU A 131 -26.36 -14.34 -8.47
CA LEU A 131 -25.06 -14.58 -9.09
C LEU A 131 -25.13 -15.86 -9.91
N ILE A 132 -24.66 -15.83 -11.14
CA ILE A 132 -24.60 -17.00 -12.03
C ILE A 132 -23.14 -17.39 -12.26
N VAL A 133 -22.82 -18.66 -12.07
CA VAL A 133 -21.47 -19.19 -12.29
C VAL A 133 -21.47 -20.21 -13.42
N ALA A 134 -20.51 -20.11 -14.33
CA ALA A 134 -20.39 -20.98 -15.50
C ALA A 134 -18.92 -21.38 -15.78
N GLY A 135 -18.71 -22.47 -16.53
CA GLY A 135 -17.38 -22.98 -16.83
C GLY A 135 -16.62 -23.45 -15.59
N THR A 136 -15.34 -23.10 -15.49
CA THR A 136 -14.45 -23.51 -14.38
C THR A 136 -14.42 -22.52 -13.22
N THR A 137 -15.48 -21.74 -13.03
CA THR A 137 -15.55 -20.73 -11.96
C THR A 137 -15.40 -21.36 -10.58
N GLN A 138 -14.61 -20.75 -9.71
CA GLN A 138 -14.35 -21.26 -8.36
C GLN A 138 -14.36 -20.10 -7.35
N ILE A 139 -15.16 -20.22 -6.29
CA ILE A 139 -15.23 -19.26 -5.19
C ILE A 139 -14.93 -20.01 -3.89
N GLN A 140 -13.83 -19.69 -3.22
CA GLN A 140 -13.37 -20.35 -2.00
C GLN A 140 -13.14 -19.34 -0.88
N GLY A 141 -13.85 -19.53 0.23
CA GLY A 141 -13.96 -18.60 1.38
C GLY A 141 -15.39 -18.10 1.60
N THR A 142 -15.57 -17.15 2.52
CA THR A 142 -16.90 -16.61 2.86
C THR A 142 -17.42 -15.72 1.73
N ALA A 143 -18.63 -15.99 1.24
CA ALA A 143 -19.27 -15.22 0.18
C ALA A 143 -20.55 -14.53 0.70
N PHE A 144 -20.59 -13.20 0.60
CA PHE A 144 -21.76 -12.38 0.80
C PHE A 144 -22.47 -12.23 -0.55
N LEU A 145 -23.70 -12.73 -0.62
CA LEU A 145 -24.47 -12.85 -1.84
C LEU A 145 -25.82 -12.14 -1.72
N PRO A 146 -26.39 -11.70 -2.87
CA PRO A 146 -27.76 -11.20 -2.96
C PRO A 146 -28.77 -12.18 -2.36
N ARG A 147 -29.96 -11.69 -1.99
CA ARG A 147 -31.06 -12.52 -1.47
C ARG A 147 -31.47 -13.65 -2.42
N LEU A 148 -31.35 -13.44 -3.73
CA LEU A 148 -31.62 -14.47 -4.75
C LEU A 148 -30.51 -15.54 -4.86
N GLY A 149 -29.40 -15.38 -4.14
CA GLY A 149 -28.35 -16.36 -3.98
C GLY A 149 -27.48 -16.54 -5.22
N ILE A 150 -27.01 -17.78 -5.40
CA ILE A 150 -26.11 -18.20 -6.49
C ILE A 150 -26.71 -19.38 -7.23
N ARG A 151 -26.56 -19.41 -8.56
CA ARG A 151 -27.08 -20.48 -9.44
C ARG A 151 -26.01 -20.91 -10.45
N PRO A 152 -25.99 -22.18 -10.87
CA PRO A 152 -25.21 -22.57 -12.04
C PRO A 152 -25.81 -21.96 -13.31
N GLY A 153 -24.97 -21.66 -14.28
CA GLY A 153 -25.37 -21.19 -15.60
C GLY A 153 -24.59 -21.86 -16.73
N ILE A 154 -24.95 -21.51 -17.96
CA ILE A 154 -24.32 -21.99 -19.18
C ILE A 154 -23.95 -20.77 -20.02
N ILE A 155 -22.70 -20.70 -20.47
CA ILE A 155 -22.23 -19.66 -21.38
C ILE A 155 -21.59 -20.36 -22.58
N THR A 156 -22.04 -20.07 -23.79
CA THR A 156 -21.52 -20.68 -25.04
C THR A 156 -21.44 -22.21 -24.97
N SER A 157 -22.55 -22.85 -24.57
CA SER A 157 -22.66 -24.31 -24.40
C SER A 157 -21.70 -24.95 -23.39
N LYS A 158 -21.03 -24.15 -22.55
CA LYS A 158 -20.19 -24.65 -21.45
C LYS A 158 -20.93 -24.49 -20.12
N PRO A 159 -21.39 -25.60 -19.51
CA PRO A 159 -22.06 -25.54 -18.21
C PRO A 159 -21.05 -25.24 -17.09
N TYR A 160 -21.57 -25.00 -15.90
CA TYR A 160 -20.77 -25.00 -14.69
C TYR A 160 -20.17 -26.40 -14.43
N LEU A 161 -18.85 -26.46 -14.20
CA LEU A 161 -18.11 -27.72 -14.03
C LEU A 161 -17.70 -28.01 -12.57
N GLY A 162 -17.99 -27.10 -11.63
CA GLY A 162 -17.62 -27.28 -10.22
C GLY A 162 -18.58 -28.20 -9.47
N SER A 163 -18.07 -28.89 -8.44
CA SER A 163 -18.88 -29.77 -7.58
C SER A 163 -19.74 -29.01 -6.56
N LYS A 164 -19.32 -27.80 -6.18
CA LYS A 164 -20.07 -26.87 -5.32
C LYS A 164 -20.02 -25.46 -5.91
N LEU A 165 -21.11 -24.71 -5.78
CA LEU A 165 -21.17 -23.31 -6.24
C LEU A 165 -20.24 -22.40 -5.42
N ILE A 166 -20.08 -22.68 -4.11
CA ILE A 166 -19.17 -22.00 -3.19
C ILE A 166 -18.50 -23.03 -2.28
N TYR A 167 -17.19 -22.87 -2.08
CA TYR A 167 -16.37 -23.66 -1.16
C TYR A 167 -16.08 -22.83 0.11
N GLY A 168 -17.11 -22.63 0.94
CA GLY A 168 -17.04 -21.80 2.14
C GLY A 168 -18.43 -21.37 2.64
N ASN A 169 -18.45 -20.43 3.58
CA ASN A 169 -19.68 -19.92 4.20
C ASN A 169 -20.45 -18.98 3.27
N ARG A 170 -21.78 -18.96 3.41
CA ARG A 170 -22.67 -18.05 2.67
C ARG A 170 -23.33 -17.07 3.64
N LYS A 171 -23.28 -15.78 3.30
CA LYS A 171 -23.93 -14.70 4.06
C LYS A 171 -24.75 -13.84 3.10
N LEU A 172 -25.70 -13.08 3.64
CA LEU A 172 -26.47 -12.11 2.87
C LEU A 172 -25.68 -10.81 2.73
N SER A 173 -25.67 -10.26 1.52
CA SER A 173 -25.14 -8.93 1.21
C SER A 173 -26.26 -7.88 1.19
N ASN A 174 -25.92 -6.64 1.49
CA ASN A 174 -26.75 -5.48 1.18
C ASN A 174 -25.94 -4.56 0.24
N ASP A 175 -25.67 -3.32 0.66
CA ASP A 175 -24.75 -2.41 -0.01
C ASP A 175 -23.28 -2.84 0.14
N LEU A 176 -22.43 -2.34 -0.76
CA LEU A 176 -20.98 -2.50 -0.65
C LEU A 176 -20.47 -1.87 0.66
N PRO A 177 -19.51 -2.50 1.36
CA PRO A 177 -18.89 -1.88 2.52
C PRO A 177 -18.28 -0.52 2.13
N PRO A 178 -18.60 0.56 2.86
CA PRO A 178 -18.06 1.88 2.56
C PRO A 178 -16.57 1.93 2.92
N ILE A 179 -15.76 2.46 2.00
CA ILE A 179 -14.39 2.87 2.30
C ILE A 179 -14.42 4.16 3.14
N SER A 180 -13.43 4.36 4.01
CA SER A 180 -13.42 5.51 4.94
C SER A 180 -13.60 6.86 4.23
N ASN A 181 -14.38 7.76 4.84
CA ASN A 181 -14.64 9.09 4.26
C ASN A 181 -13.37 9.94 4.11
N GLU A 182 -12.39 9.76 5.01
CA GLU A 182 -11.07 10.40 4.90
C GLU A 182 -10.32 9.93 3.65
N LEU A 183 -10.30 8.62 3.38
CA LEU A 183 -9.69 8.06 2.18
C LEU A 183 -10.42 8.54 0.91
N GLN A 184 -11.75 8.54 0.90
CA GLN A 184 -12.51 9.06 -0.25
C GLN A 184 -12.18 10.53 -0.54
N SER A 185 -12.07 11.35 0.50
CA SER A 185 -11.72 12.76 0.37
C SER A 185 -10.28 12.93 -0.14
N HIS A 186 -9.34 12.13 0.38
CA HIS A 186 -7.96 12.11 -0.09
C HIS A 186 -7.86 11.75 -1.57
N LEU A 187 -8.54 10.68 -2.02
CA LEU A 187 -8.49 10.23 -3.40
C LEU A 187 -9.02 11.26 -4.39
N LYS A 188 -10.06 12.01 -4.02
CA LYS A 188 -10.55 13.15 -4.82
C LYS A 188 -9.54 14.30 -4.88
N GLN A 189 -8.80 14.54 -3.80
CA GLN A 189 -7.81 15.61 -3.74
C GLN A 189 -6.52 15.28 -4.50
N LEU A 190 -6.16 14.00 -4.68
CA LEU A 190 -4.92 13.58 -5.35
C LEU A 190 -4.72 14.18 -6.74
N PHE A 191 -5.80 14.45 -7.48
CA PHE A 191 -5.74 15.06 -8.82
C PHE A 191 -5.56 16.58 -8.79
N SER A 192 -5.71 17.22 -7.63
CA SER A 192 -5.44 18.65 -7.39
C SER A 192 -4.05 18.84 -6.73
N ILE A 193 -2.99 18.38 -7.40
CA ILE A 193 -1.64 18.25 -6.82
C ILE A 193 -1.07 19.57 -6.26
N GLU A 194 -1.42 20.70 -6.87
CA GLU A 194 -1.01 22.06 -6.46
C GLU A 194 -1.54 22.45 -5.07
N LYS A 195 -2.60 21.81 -4.58
CA LYS A 195 -3.13 22.01 -3.22
C LYS A 195 -2.44 21.13 -2.17
N ILE A 196 -1.73 20.09 -2.61
CA ILE A 196 -1.12 19.09 -1.74
C ILE A 196 0.36 19.41 -1.50
N TYR A 197 1.08 19.84 -2.54
CA TYR A 197 2.53 20.03 -2.50
C TYR A 197 2.91 21.50 -2.69
N GLY A 198 3.97 21.91 -1.98
CA GLY A 198 4.56 23.25 -2.08
C GLY A 198 5.37 23.41 -3.37
N SER A 199 5.59 24.67 -3.79
CA SER A 199 6.37 24.97 -5.01
C SER A 199 7.80 24.44 -4.97
N ASP A 200 8.39 24.28 -3.77
CA ASP A 200 9.74 23.74 -3.55
C ASP A 200 9.84 22.21 -3.75
N GLU A 201 8.71 21.51 -3.84
CA GLU A 201 8.66 20.05 -4.04
C GLU A 201 8.61 19.64 -5.52
N PHE A 202 8.32 20.58 -6.42
CA PHE A 202 8.21 20.33 -7.86
C PHE A 202 9.58 20.27 -8.54
N ILE A 203 9.77 19.24 -9.36
CA ILE A 203 10.97 19.01 -10.15
C ILE A 203 10.54 18.79 -11.59
N GLU A 204 11.25 19.44 -12.52
CA GLU A 204 11.04 19.18 -13.94
C GLU A 204 11.41 17.74 -14.30
N HIS A 205 10.57 17.11 -15.11
CA HIS A 205 10.83 15.77 -15.61
C HIS A 205 11.99 15.80 -16.62
N SER A 206 12.99 14.94 -16.39
CA SER A 206 14.09 14.72 -17.34
C SER A 206 14.09 13.27 -17.86
N PRO A 207 14.43 13.01 -19.12
CA PRO A 207 14.52 11.65 -19.63
C PRO A 207 15.64 10.85 -18.95
N SER A 208 15.43 9.53 -18.74
CA SER A 208 16.42 8.62 -18.11
C SER A 208 16.87 9.05 -16.70
N GLN A 209 15.97 9.66 -15.93
CA GLN A 209 16.28 10.19 -14.62
C GLN A 209 16.50 9.08 -13.57
N LYS A 210 17.51 9.28 -12.73
CA LYS A 210 17.73 8.49 -11.51
C LYS A 210 17.48 9.37 -10.30
N LEU A 211 16.49 9.02 -9.48
CA LEU A 211 16.12 9.82 -8.30
C LEU A 211 15.76 8.93 -7.12
N GLN A 212 16.31 9.30 -5.97
CA GLN A 212 15.98 8.70 -4.68
C GLN A 212 15.50 9.78 -3.71
N ASN A 213 14.46 9.45 -2.92
CA ASN A 213 13.93 10.34 -1.89
C ASN A 213 13.45 9.56 -0.66
N SER A 214 13.88 9.94 0.56
CA SER A 214 13.42 9.29 1.78
C SER A 214 11.98 9.70 2.12
N PHE A 215 11.24 8.83 2.82
CA PHE A 215 9.95 9.15 3.40
C PHE A 215 10.03 10.05 4.65
N ASN A 216 11.24 10.25 5.18
CA ASN A 216 11.51 11.22 6.25
C ASN A 216 11.65 12.65 5.71
N ASP A 217 11.88 12.79 4.40
CA ASP A 217 11.97 14.07 3.71
C ASP A 217 10.61 14.48 3.11
N LYS A 218 10.55 15.73 2.64
CA LYS A 218 9.43 16.23 1.84
C LYS A 218 9.29 15.43 0.53
N ALA A 219 8.08 15.38 -0.03
CA ALA A 219 7.87 14.65 -1.27
C ALA A 219 8.58 15.33 -2.43
N LYS A 220 8.98 14.57 -3.45
CA LYS A 220 9.43 15.12 -4.73
C LYS A 220 8.40 14.85 -5.79
N VAL A 221 7.96 15.88 -6.50
CA VAL A 221 6.90 15.81 -7.50
C VAL A 221 7.51 16.03 -8.88
N LEU A 222 7.62 14.96 -9.66
CA LEU A 222 7.98 15.02 -11.07
C LEU A 222 6.73 15.40 -11.87
N TYR A 223 6.70 16.62 -12.39
CA TYR A 223 5.51 17.20 -12.99
C TYR A 223 5.71 17.48 -14.49
N SER A 224 4.67 17.19 -15.28
CA SER A 224 4.59 17.64 -16.68
C SER A 224 3.16 17.96 -17.11
N ASN A 225 3.01 19.00 -17.93
CA ASN A 225 1.75 19.29 -18.62
C ASN A 225 1.50 18.32 -19.79
N GLN A 226 2.51 17.60 -20.23
CA GLN A 226 2.48 16.69 -21.38
C GLN A 226 2.64 15.23 -20.94
N LEU A 227 2.69 14.32 -21.91
CA LEU A 227 2.94 12.92 -21.68
C LEU A 227 4.28 12.72 -20.97
N ILE A 228 4.29 11.86 -19.95
CA ILE A 228 5.51 11.38 -19.29
C ILE A 228 5.76 9.94 -19.77
N ASP A 229 6.89 9.73 -20.45
CA ASP A 229 7.34 8.41 -20.86
C ASP A 229 8.48 7.95 -19.94
N LEU A 230 8.19 7.03 -19.03
CA LEU A 230 9.16 6.46 -18.10
C LEU A 230 9.92 5.33 -18.80
N TYR A 231 10.99 5.70 -19.49
CA TYR A 231 11.96 4.82 -20.12
C TYR A 231 13.34 5.00 -19.47
N ASP A 232 14.09 3.93 -19.30
CA ASP A 232 15.40 3.89 -18.61
C ASP A 232 15.45 4.73 -17.31
N THR A 233 14.34 4.77 -16.57
CA THR A 233 14.17 5.62 -15.39
C THR A 233 14.27 4.78 -14.12
N GLU A 234 15.01 5.27 -13.12
CA GLU A 234 15.14 4.63 -11.81
C GLU A 234 14.63 5.58 -10.72
N LEU A 235 13.43 5.33 -10.19
CA LEU A 235 12.83 6.14 -9.13
C LEU A 235 12.61 5.29 -7.89
N THR A 236 13.11 5.77 -6.74
CA THR A 236 12.97 5.08 -5.45
C THR A 236 12.57 6.00 -4.31
N GLY A 237 11.49 5.65 -3.60
CA GLY A 237 11.08 6.30 -2.37
C GLY A 237 10.00 7.36 -2.57
N TYR A 238 9.93 8.38 -1.70
CA TYR A 238 8.77 9.28 -1.61
C TYR A 238 8.68 10.27 -2.77
N ILE A 239 8.30 9.78 -3.94
CA ILE A 239 8.26 10.50 -5.22
C ILE A 239 6.88 10.31 -5.84
N VAL A 240 6.33 11.39 -6.37
CA VAL A 240 5.08 11.43 -7.14
C VAL A 240 5.40 11.81 -8.57
N VAL A 241 4.95 11.01 -9.54
CA VAL A 241 5.01 11.32 -10.96
C VAL A 241 3.62 11.75 -11.39
N TYR A 242 3.48 12.99 -11.84
CA TYR A 242 2.21 13.59 -12.22
C TYR A 242 2.24 14.11 -13.66
N SER A 243 1.30 13.65 -14.47
CA SER A 243 1.06 14.20 -15.81
C SER A 243 -0.38 14.68 -15.94
N LYS A 244 -0.57 15.88 -16.53
CA LYS A 244 -1.92 16.36 -16.90
C LYS A 244 -2.58 15.55 -18.02
N THR A 245 -1.86 14.67 -18.70
CA THR A 245 -2.39 13.93 -19.85
C THR A 245 -2.25 12.42 -19.71
N LYS A 246 -1.02 11.90 -19.71
CA LYS A 246 -0.74 10.47 -19.79
C LYS A 246 0.62 10.11 -19.18
N ILE A 247 0.67 8.98 -18.48
CA ILE A 247 1.93 8.33 -18.09
C ILE A 247 2.06 7.00 -18.83
N VAL A 248 3.23 6.76 -19.41
CA VAL A 248 3.59 5.46 -19.99
C VAL A 248 4.76 4.88 -19.20
N VAL A 249 4.59 3.68 -18.66
CA VAL A 249 5.63 2.95 -17.93
C VAL A 249 6.21 1.87 -18.85
N LYS A 250 7.48 1.98 -19.22
CA LYS A 250 8.17 0.98 -20.06
C LYS A 250 8.87 -0.08 -19.21
N PRO A 251 9.10 -1.30 -19.75
CA PRO A 251 9.75 -2.40 -19.01
C PRO A 251 11.18 -2.09 -18.53
N SER A 252 11.86 -1.14 -19.17
CA SER A 252 13.18 -0.67 -18.77
C SER A 252 13.17 0.20 -17.50
N SER A 253 12.00 0.63 -17.02
CA SER A 253 11.88 1.45 -15.82
C SER A 253 11.93 0.62 -14.54
N SER A 254 12.61 1.13 -13.52
CA SER A 254 12.65 0.56 -12.18
C SER A 254 12.01 1.53 -11.20
N LEU A 255 10.75 1.26 -10.84
CA LEU A 255 9.95 2.08 -9.95
C LEU A 255 9.75 1.36 -8.61
N LYS A 256 10.18 1.98 -7.51
CA LYS A 256 10.06 1.43 -6.15
C LYS A 256 9.50 2.45 -5.18
N ASP A 257 8.33 2.15 -4.64
CA ASP A 257 7.60 3.00 -3.69
C ASP A 257 7.15 4.34 -4.30
N ILE A 258 6.69 4.32 -5.55
CA ILE A 258 6.31 5.52 -6.32
C ILE A 258 4.79 5.66 -6.43
N ILE A 259 4.31 6.90 -6.54
CA ILE A 259 2.92 7.20 -6.92
C ILE A 259 2.90 7.77 -8.34
N LEU A 260 2.05 7.23 -9.20
CA LEU A 260 1.78 7.70 -10.56
C LEU A 260 0.37 8.29 -10.63
N ILE A 261 0.23 9.51 -11.15
CA ILE A 261 -1.06 10.21 -11.25
C ILE A 261 -1.18 10.81 -12.65
N ALA A 262 -2.16 10.34 -13.43
CA ALA A 262 -2.51 10.94 -14.71
C ALA A 262 -3.91 10.50 -15.16
N PRO A 263 -4.60 11.26 -16.03
CA PRO A 263 -5.89 10.83 -16.58
C PRO A 263 -5.82 9.45 -17.24
N GLU A 264 -4.72 9.14 -17.94
CA GLU A 264 -4.47 7.83 -18.54
C GLU A 264 -3.09 7.29 -18.12
N ILE A 265 -3.04 6.03 -17.68
CA ILE A 265 -1.79 5.35 -17.31
C ILE A 265 -1.68 4.05 -18.13
N ILE A 266 -0.61 3.91 -18.88
CA ILE A 266 -0.30 2.71 -19.67
C ILE A 266 0.96 2.06 -19.11
N ILE A 267 0.80 0.89 -18.52
CA ILE A 267 1.92 0.06 -18.05
C ILE A 267 2.17 -0.99 -19.12
N LYS A 268 3.32 -0.92 -19.78
CA LYS A 268 3.67 -1.81 -20.89
C LYS A 268 3.98 -3.23 -20.42
N ASP A 269 4.00 -4.17 -21.36
CA ASP A 269 4.31 -5.57 -21.12
C ASP A 269 5.67 -5.74 -20.40
N ASN A 270 5.75 -6.76 -19.54
CA ASN A 270 6.95 -7.16 -18.79
C ASN A 270 7.47 -6.10 -17.79
N VAL A 271 6.65 -5.12 -17.38
CA VAL A 271 7.02 -4.18 -16.32
C VAL A 271 7.07 -4.89 -14.97
N ASN A 272 8.16 -4.70 -14.24
CA ASN A 272 8.31 -5.13 -12.85
C ASN A 272 8.54 -3.90 -11.96
N GLY A 273 7.77 -3.76 -10.90
CA GLY A 273 7.90 -2.60 -10.02
C GLY A 273 7.04 -2.67 -8.77
N ARG A 274 7.13 -1.63 -7.96
CA ARG A 274 6.28 -1.42 -6.78
C ARG A 274 5.82 0.03 -6.77
N PHE A 275 4.61 0.27 -7.21
CA PHE A 275 4.06 1.62 -7.31
C PHE A 275 2.54 1.59 -7.20
N GLN A 276 1.97 2.75 -6.93
CA GLN A 276 0.54 2.97 -6.95
C GLN A 276 0.19 3.86 -8.16
N ALA A 277 -0.82 3.49 -8.93
CA ALA A 277 -1.28 4.21 -10.11
C ALA A 277 -2.69 4.72 -9.90
N PHE A 278 -2.89 6.04 -10.04
CA PHE A 278 -4.16 6.73 -9.88
C PHE A 278 -4.53 7.42 -11.19
N ALA A 279 -5.70 7.11 -11.72
CA ALA A 279 -6.19 7.71 -12.95
C ALA A 279 -7.65 8.12 -12.88
N THR A 280 -8.05 9.04 -13.75
CA THR A 280 -9.45 9.46 -13.89
C THR A 280 -10.17 8.86 -15.08
N LYS A 281 -9.42 8.46 -16.14
CA LYS A 281 -10.01 7.90 -17.36
C LYS A 281 -9.66 6.44 -17.56
N LYS A 282 -8.39 6.06 -17.59
CA LYS A 282 -8.03 4.69 -17.97
C LYS A 282 -6.71 4.23 -17.40
N ILE A 283 -6.67 2.97 -16.96
CA ILE A 283 -5.42 2.27 -16.64
C ILE A 283 -5.35 0.98 -17.42
N THR A 284 -4.25 0.77 -18.14
CA THR A 284 -3.96 -0.51 -18.81
C THR A 284 -2.67 -1.10 -18.25
N LEU A 285 -2.75 -2.33 -17.76
CA LEU A 285 -1.61 -3.14 -17.40
C LEU A 285 -1.42 -4.20 -18.48
N GLY A 286 -0.30 -4.12 -19.19
CA GLY A 286 0.10 -5.05 -20.24
C GLY A 286 0.36 -6.46 -19.72
N LYS A 287 0.89 -7.32 -20.58
CA LYS A 287 1.10 -8.75 -20.31
C LYS A 287 2.32 -9.00 -19.44
N ASN A 288 2.28 -10.10 -18.68
CA ASN A 288 3.42 -10.60 -17.89
C ASN A 288 4.06 -9.56 -16.95
N CYS A 289 3.28 -8.59 -16.47
CA CYS A 289 3.77 -7.58 -15.52
C CYS A 289 3.77 -8.15 -14.10
N LEU A 290 4.71 -7.69 -13.27
CA LEU A 290 4.78 -8.05 -11.86
C LEU A 290 4.80 -6.80 -10.98
N LEU A 291 3.66 -6.49 -10.36
CA LEU A 291 3.56 -5.39 -9.40
C LEU A 291 3.64 -5.94 -7.98
N SER A 292 4.68 -5.55 -7.25
CA SER A 292 5.00 -6.03 -5.91
C SER A 292 4.24 -5.27 -4.82
N TYR A 293 3.97 -5.93 -3.69
CA TYR A 293 3.23 -5.34 -2.58
C TYR A 293 3.98 -4.16 -1.94
N PRO A 294 3.32 -3.03 -1.61
CA PRO A 294 1.87 -2.78 -1.65
C PRO A 294 1.44 -1.94 -2.88
N SER A 295 1.44 -2.54 -4.07
CA SER A 295 1.02 -1.81 -5.28
C SER A 295 -0.50 -1.60 -5.31
N ALA A 296 -0.94 -0.52 -5.92
CA ALA A 296 -2.36 -0.23 -6.08
C ALA A 296 -2.65 0.30 -7.49
N ILE A 297 -3.78 -0.12 -8.07
CA ILE A 297 -4.30 0.43 -9.32
C ILE A 297 -5.68 0.98 -9.03
N VAL A 298 -5.84 2.30 -9.14
CA VAL A 298 -7.03 3.01 -8.68
C VAL A 298 -7.51 3.92 -9.78
N LEU A 299 -8.76 3.71 -10.19
CA LEU A 299 -9.44 4.61 -11.11
C LEU A 299 -10.54 5.33 -10.34
N GLN A 300 -10.42 6.64 -10.24
CA GLN A 300 -11.41 7.53 -9.66
C GLN A 300 -12.11 8.24 -10.81
N ASP A 301 -13.31 7.77 -11.13
CA ASP A 301 -14.12 8.43 -12.14
C ASP A 301 -14.55 9.80 -11.61
N GLU A 302 -14.15 10.85 -12.31
CA GLU A 302 -14.58 12.22 -12.03
C GLU A 302 -15.75 12.55 -12.95
N GLU A 303 -16.88 12.91 -12.36
CA GLU A 303 -17.99 13.47 -13.13
C GLU A 303 -17.50 14.72 -13.84
N THR A 304 -17.35 14.67 -15.15
CA THR A 304 -17.46 15.90 -15.94
C THR A 304 -18.95 16.24 -16.00
N PRO A 305 -19.41 17.36 -15.43
CA PRO A 305 -20.78 17.83 -15.59
C PRO A 305 -20.92 18.36 -17.02
N THR A 306 -20.96 17.46 -17.99
CA THR A 306 -21.36 17.78 -19.35
C THR A 306 -22.71 17.14 -19.57
N ASN A 307 -23.76 17.96 -19.47
CA ASN A 307 -25.09 17.71 -20.00
C ASN A 307 -25.01 17.61 -21.53
N GLN A 308 -24.33 16.59 -22.05
CA GLN A 308 -24.35 16.26 -23.45
C GLN A 308 -24.41 14.74 -23.58
N GLU A 309 -25.52 14.29 -24.16
CA GLU A 309 -25.73 12.96 -24.73
C GLU A 309 -24.78 12.74 -25.92
N SER A 310 -23.47 12.89 -25.71
CA SER A 310 -22.46 12.51 -26.70
C SER A 310 -22.11 11.04 -26.50
N SER A 311 -22.69 10.24 -27.40
CA SER A 311 -22.44 8.84 -27.70
C SER A 311 -21.02 8.56 -28.19
N THR A 312 -20.00 9.06 -27.48
CA THR A 312 -18.58 8.77 -27.74
C THR A 312 -17.87 8.22 -26.50
N GLU A 313 -17.84 6.89 -26.42
CA GLU A 313 -16.66 6.06 -26.07
C GLU A 313 -15.77 6.38 -24.85
N LEU A 314 -16.20 7.14 -23.84
CA LEU A 314 -15.44 7.20 -22.58
C LEU A 314 -15.68 5.93 -21.74
N ASN A 315 -14.99 4.85 -22.12
CA ASN A 315 -14.93 3.61 -21.37
C ASN A 315 -13.92 3.75 -20.23
N ASN A 316 -14.30 4.48 -19.18
CA ASN A 316 -13.46 4.61 -18.01
C ASN A 316 -13.26 3.21 -17.40
N SER A 317 -12.01 2.73 -17.41
CA SER A 317 -11.75 1.31 -17.14
C SER A 317 -10.32 1.04 -16.68
N VAL A 318 -10.20 0.00 -15.86
CA VAL A 318 -8.95 -0.66 -15.49
C VAL A 318 -8.90 -2.01 -16.19
N ALA A 319 -7.92 -2.20 -17.07
CA ALA A 319 -7.72 -3.47 -17.78
C ALA A 319 -6.39 -4.09 -17.40
N ILE A 320 -6.43 -5.34 -16.94
CA ILE A 320 -5.26 -6.14 -16.57
C ILE A 320 -5.14 -7.30 -17.55
N ASP A 321 -4.09 -7.29 -18.35
CA ASP A 321 -3.86 -8.27 -19.41
C ASP A 321 -3.23 -9.57 -18.88
N LYS A 322 -3.15 -10.57 -19.76
CA LYS A 322 -2.84 -11.96 -19.45
C LYS A 322 -1.45 -12.13 -18.82
N GLY A 323 -1.37 -13.07 -17.88
CA GLY A 323 -0.11 -13.46 -17.22
C GLY A 323 0.44 -12.44 -16.23
N SER A 324 -0.23 -11.29 -16.04
CA SER A 324 0.20 -10.26 -15.10
C SER A 324 -0.21 -10.58 -13.67
N MET A 325 0.65 -10.25 -12.72
CA MET A 325 0.41 -10.42 -11.29
C MET A 325 0.51 -9.08 -10.56
N ILE A 326 -0.54 -8.73 -9.84
CA ILE A 326 -0.58 -7.55 -8.95
C ILE A 326 -0.66 -8.04 -7.52
N LYS A 327 0.25 -7.59 -6.67
CA LYS A 327 0.20 -7.82 -5.22
C LYS A 327 -0.24 -6.53 -4.53
N GLY A 328 -1.50 -6.49 -4.10
CA GLY A 328 -2.13 -5.31 -3.50
C GLY A 328 -3.55 -5.08 -4.01
N LEU A 329 -3.90 -3.84 -4.31
CA LEU A 329 -5.30 -3.42 -4.51
C LEU A 329 -5.60 -3.03 -5.96
N VAL A 330 -6.75 -3.43 -6.47
CA VAL A 330 -7.33 -2.89 -7.71
C VAL A 330 -8.69 -2.27 -7.40
N MET A 331 -8.87 -1.01 -7.74
CA MET A 331 -10.03 -0.24 -7.33
C MET A 331 -10.61 0.58 -8.47
N PHE A 332 -11.94 0.58 -8.56
CA PHE A 332 -12.70 1.49 -9.41
C PHE A 332 -13.77 2.19 -8.57
N LEU A 333 -13.68 3.52 -8.54
CA LEU A 333 -14.58 4.42 -7.82
C LEU A 333 -15.30 5.31 -8.83
N GLY A 334 -16.47 4.87 -9.29
CA GLY A 334 -17.39 5.67 -10.09
C GLY A 334 -18.78 5.70 -9.50
N LYS A 335 -19.69 6.42 -10.16
CA LYS A 335 -21.12 6.39 -9.85
C LYS A 335 -21.77 5.32 -10.70
N VAL A 336 -22.65 4.54 -10.09
CA VAL A 336 -23.41 3.50 -10.79
C VAL A 336 -24.23 4.14 -11.91
N ALA A 337 -23.79 3.94 -13.15
CA ALA A 337 -24.53 4.40 -14.32
C ALA A 337 -25.70 3.43 -14.62
N PRO A 338 -26.92 3.95 -14.86
CA PRO A 338 -28.03 3.11 -15.27
C PRO A 338 -27.73 2.46 -16.62
N ASN A 339 -28.13 1.20 -16.81
CA ASN A 339 -27.95 0.44 -18.05
C ASN A 339 -26.49 0.35 -18.55
N ASN A 340 -25.51 0.40 -17.66
CA ASN A 340 -24.12 0.14 -17.99
C ASN A 340 -23.83 -1.37 -18.02
N PHE A 341 -23.45 -1.89 -19.19
CA PHE A 341 -23.09 -3.29 -19.40
C PHE A 341 -21.59 -3.50 -19.62
N LYS A 342 -20.81 -2.42 -19.69
CA LYS A 342 -19.37 -2.49 -19.93
C LYS A 342 -18.64 -2.76 -18.62
N PRO A 343 -17.55 -3.54 -18.62
CA PRO A 343 -16.72 -3.72 -17.44
C PRO A 343 -15.89 -2.46 -17.14
N GLN A 344 -15.87 -2.06 -15.88
CA GLN A 344 -15.01 -0.99 -15.34
C GLN A 344 -13.69 -1.56 -14.82
N ILE A 345 -13.70 -2.83 -14.38
CA ILE A 345 -12.48 -3.59 -14.13
C ILE A 345 -12.54 -4.86 -14.97
N LEU A 346 -11.49 -5.09 -15.76
CA LEU A 346 -11.31 -6.29 -16.58
C LEU A 346 -10.05 -7.03 -16.12
N ILE A 347 -10.22 -8.24 -15.62
CA ILE A 347 -9.14 -9.16 -15.27
C ILE A 347 -9.08 -10.27 -16.30
N SER A 348 -8.06 -10.23 -17.17
CA SER A 348 -7.89 -11.20 -18.25
C SER A 348 -7.49 -12.58 -17.76
N GLU A 349 -7.60 -13.57 -18.64
CA GLU A 349 -7.19 -14.96 -18.38
C GLU A 349 -5.73 -15.03 -17.88
N ASN A 350 -5.46 -15.92 -16.94
CA ASN A 350 -4.15 -16.10 -16.30
C ASN A 350 -3.59 -14.88 -15.55
N ALA A 351 -4.28 -13.75 -15.51
CA ALA A 351 -3.92 -12.65 -14.63
C ALA A 351 -4.27 -13.00 -13.18
N ILE A 352 -3.44 -12.54 -12.23
CA ILE A 352 -3.60 -12.83 -10.81
C ILE A 352 -3.57 -11.52 -10.01
N VAL A 353 -4.65 -11.22 -9.29
CA VAL A 353 -4.64 -10.19 -8.24
C VAL A 353 -4.47 -10.89 -6.90
N LYS A 354 -3.30 -10.73 -6.26
CA LYS A 354 -3.02 -11.23 -4.91
C LYS A 354 -3.23 -10.10 -3.91
N GLY A 355 -4.45 -9.96 -3.45
CA GLY A 355 -4.92 -8.88 -2.60
C GLY A 355 -6.41 -8.67 -2.79
N GLU A 356 -6.82 -7.43 -3.04
CA GLU A 356 -8.24 -7.07 -3.02
C GLU A 356 -8.67 -6.37 -4.31
N ILE A 357 -9.92 -6.60 -4.70
CA ILE A 357 -10.58 -5.82 -5.74
C ILE A 357 -11.78 -5.10 -5.13
N TYR A 358 -11.89 -3.79 -5.35
CA TYR A 358 -13.05 -3.00 -4.95
C TYR A 358 -13.62 -2.24 -6.15
N CYS A 359 -14.77 -2.69 -6.66
CA CYS A 359 -15.39 -2.15 -7.86
C CYS A 359 -16.81 -1.64 -7.57
N LYS A 360 -17.02 -0.32 -7.62
CA LYS A 360 -18.37 0.26 -7.45
C LYS A 360 -19.32 -0.01 -8.62
N GLU A 361 -18.83 -0.56 -9.73
CA GLU A 361 -19.62 -0.88 -10.93
C GLU A 361 -19.40 -2.34 -11.39
N ASN A 362 -19.17 -2.57 -12.69
CA ASN A 362 -19.10 -3.90 -13.27
C ASN A 362 -17.67 -4.44 -13.27
N LEU A 363 -17.50 -5.66 -12.75
CA LEU A 363 -16.26 -6.43 -12.79
C LEU A 363 -16.38 -7.59 -13.78
N GLU A 364 -15.46 -7.69 -14.73
CA GLU A 364 -15.26 -8.88 -15.55
C GLU A 364 -14.03 -9.65 -15.07
N LEU A 365 -14.25 -10.85 -14.55
CA LEU A 365 -13.20 -11.70 -13.97
C LEU A 365 -13.03 -12.99 -14.79
N LYS A 366 -11.99 -13.04 -15.63
CA LYS A 366 -11.53 -14.24 -16.36
C LYS A 366 -10.30 -14.89 -15.72
N GLY A 367 -9.51 -14.10 -14.99
CA GLY A 367 -8.33 -14.56 -14.25
C GLY A 367 -8.64 -15.07 -12.84
N ALA A 368 -7.69 -14.88 -11.92
CA ALA A 368 -7.81 -15.28 -10.53
C ALA A 368 -7.58 -14.12 -9.55
N VAL A 369 -8.33 -14.12 -8.46
CA VAL A 369 -8.08 -13.27 -7.29
C VAL A 369 -7.68 -14.18 -6.14
N HIS A 370 -6.45 -14.04 -5.65
CA HIS A 370 -5.99 -14.67 -4.43
C HIS A 370 -6.24 -13.68 -3.28
N GLY A 371 -7.46 -13.65 -2.76
CA GLY A 371 -7.92 -12.69 -1.75
C GLY A 371 -9.41 -12.37 -1.91
N SER A 372 -9.77 -11.10 -1.77
CA SER A 372 -11.15 -10.64 -1.61
C SER A 372 -11.63 -9.82 -2.82
N VAL A 373 -12.89 -10.02 -3.22
CA VAL A 373 -13.56 -9.22 -4.25
C VAL A 373 -14.79 -8.55 -3.67
N TYR A 374 -14.87 -7.23 -3.79
CA TYR A 374 -16.03 -6.40 -3.44
C TYR A 374 -16.52 -5.75 -4.74
N THR A 375 -17.72 -6.08 -5.20
CA THR A 375 -18.21 -5.54 -6.47
C THR A 375 -19.71 -5.32 -6.49
N ASN A 376 -20.14 -4.29 -7.23
CA ASN A 376 -21.56 -4.01 -7.44
C ASN A 376 -22.21 -5.05 -8.35
N ASN A 377 -21.59 -5.36 -9.49
CA ASN A 377 -22.08 -6.38 -10.42
C ASN A 377 -20.92 -7.12 -11.08
N PHE A 378 -21.18 -8.37 -11.48
CA PHE A 378 -20.32 -9.04 -12.44
C PHE A 378 -20.84 -8.88 -13.86
N VAL A 379 -19.94 -8.87 -14.84
CA VAL A 379 -20.30 -9.04 -16.25
C VAL A 379 -19.36 -10.07 -16.88
N ALA A 380 -19.89 -10.90 -17.76
CA ALA A 380 -19.09 -11.78 -18.60
C ALA A 380 -19.34 -11.43 -20.07
N THR A 381 -18.28 -11.14 -20.82
CA THR A 381 -18.35 -10.91 -22.26
C THR A 381 -17.81 -12.13 -22.99
N GLN A 382 -18.66 -12.72 -23.84
CA GLN A 382 -18.31 -13.91 -24.63
C GLN A 382 -18.97 -13.84 -26.00
N SER A 383 -18.16 -13.97 -27.06
CA SER A 383 -18.63 -14.01 -28.46
C SER A 383 -19.60 -12.86 -28.81
N GLY A 384 -19.31 -11.64 -28.36
CA GLY A 384 -20.14 -10.46 -28.60
C GLY A 384 -21.38 -10.32 -27.71
N SER A 385 -21.69 -11.31 -26.88
CA SER A 385 -22.79 -11.25 -25.90
C SER A 385 -22.28 -10.81 -24.53
N VAL A 386 -23.10 -10.06 -23.79
CA VAL A 386 -22.82 -9.62 -22.42
C VAL A 386 -23.81 -10.28 -21.46
N TYR A 387 -23.29 -11.00 -20.48
CA TYR A 387 -24.07 -11.70 -19.46
C TYR A 387 -23.93 -10.96 -18.12
N GLN A 388 -25.04 -10.43 -17.61
CA GLN A 388 -25.06 -9.70 -16.33
C GLN A 388 -25.06 -10.63 -15.13
N ASN A 389 -24.32 -10.29 -14.08
CA ASN A 389 -24.11 -11.08 -12.87
C ASN A 389 -23.63 -12.51 -13.16
N HIS A 390 -22.82 -12.67 -14.20
CA HIS A 390 -22.17 -13.93 -14.53
C HIS A 390 -20.67 -13.87 -14.25
N ILE A 391 -20.14 -14.93 -13.66
CA ILE A 391 -18.69 -15.19 -13.62
C ILE A 391 -18.41 -16.40 -14.51
N TYR A 392 -17.54 -16.21 -15.50
CA TYR A 392 -17.15 -17.24 -16.45
C TYR A 392 -15.66 -17.54 -16.34
N ASN A 393 -15.31 -18.75 -15.88
CA ASN A 393 -13.96 -19.24 -15.65
C ASN A 393 -13.12 -18.48 -14.60
N GLY A 394 -13.67 -17.43 -13.98
CA GLY A 394 -13.01 -16.65 -12.94
C GLY A 394 -12.83 -17.40 -11.63
N LYS A 395 -11.72 -17.13 -10.93
CA LYS A 395 -11.40 -17.76 -9.64
C LYS A 395 -11.26 -16.73 -8.54
N ILE A 396 -11.85 -16.98 -7.38
CA ILE A 396 -11.73 -16.16 -6.17
C ILE A 396 -11.35 -17.09 -5.03
N LEU A 397 -10.11 -16.98 -4.54
CA LEU A 397 -9.47 -17.93 -3.64
C LEU A 397 -8.90 -17.18 -2.43
N ALA A 398 -9.72 -16.98 -1.39
CA ALA A 398 -9.35 -16.17 -0.23
C ALA A 398 -8.24 -16.80 0.63
N ASP A 399 -8.17 -18.12 0.64
CA ASP A 399 -7.20 -18.95 1.38
C ASP A 399 -5.76 -18.83 0.84
N ARG A 400 -5.61 -18.39 -0.42
CA ARG A 400 -4.30 -18.18 -1.08
C ARG A 400 -3.66 -16.82 -0.78
N LEU A 401 -4.38 -15.94 -0.09
CA LEU A 401 -3.84 -14.68 0.37
C LEU A 401 -3.06 -14.90 1.69
N PRO A 402 -1.84 -14.35 1.88
CA PRO A 402 -1.08 -14.51 3.11
C PRO A 402 -1.84 -13.98 4.33
N LYS A 403 -1.52 -14.49 5.53
CA LYS A 403 -2.16 -14.04 6.77
C LYS A 403 -1.71 -12.63 7.15
N GLU A 404 -0.47 -12.30 6.79
CA GLU A 404 0.22 -11.05 7.05
C GLU A 404 -0.17 -9.93 6.06
N TYR A 405 -1.09 -10.21 5.13
CA TYR A 405 -1.58 -9.20 4.20
C TYR A 405 -2.42 -8.16 4.95
N VAL A 406 -2.06 -6.90 4.77
CA VAL A 406 -2.77 -5.74 5.31
C VAL A 406 -3.45 -5.02 4.15
N GLY A 407 -4.75 -4.85 4.24
CA GLY A 407 -5.62 -4.49 3.14
C GLY A 407 -6.23 -3.10 3.20
N LEU A 408 -7.31 -2.94 2.44
CA LEU A 408 -8.13 -1.75 2.31
C LEU A 408 -8.84 -1.40 3.63
N THR A 409 -8.72 -0.14 4.06
CA THR A 409 -9.37 0.37 5.27
C THR A 409 -10.85 0.72 5.03
N PHE A 410 -11.74 -0.13 5.55
CA PHE A 410 -13.16 0.17 5.72
C PHE A 410 -13.40 0.92 7.05
N GLU A 411 -14.54 1.63 7.18
CA GLU A 411 -14.82 2.50 8.33
C GLU A 411 -14.63 1.86 9.71
N ASN A 412 -14.96 0.57 9.87
CA ASN A 412 -14.89 -0.13 11.16
C ASN A 412 -13.79 -1.20 11.23
N SER A 413 -12.71 -1.02 10.46
CA SER A 413 -11.65 -2.02 10.40
C SER A 413 -10.50 -1.74 11.37
N SER A 414 -10.01 -2.79 12.03
CA SER A 414 -8.80 -2.70 12.86
C SER A 414 -7.58 -2.46 11.98
N LYS A 415 -6.67 -1.58 12.43
CA LYS A 415 -5.47 -1.21 11.69
C LYS A 415 -4.28 -2.11 12.05
N GLU A 416 -3.38 -2.31 11.10
CA GLU A 416 -2.10 -2.99 11.30
C GLU A 416 -0.99 -2.34 10.46
N VAL A 417 0.26 -2.56 10.87
CA VAL A 417 1.43 -2.06 10.14
C VAL A 417 1.64 -2.88 8.89
N LEU A 418 1.51 -2.22 7.74
CA LEU A 418 1.70 -2.80 6.42
C LEU A 418 3.17 -2.87 6.02
N LYS A 419 3.95 -1.81 6.30
CA LYS A 419 5.36 -1.69 5.89
C LYS A 419 6.07 -0.57 6.64
N TRP A 420 7.31 -0.80 7.08
CA TRP A 420 8.21 0.24 7.56
C TRP A 420 8.88 0.99 6.39
N LEU A 421 8.91 2.31 6.48
CA LEU A 421 9.49 3.20 5.47
C LEU A 421 10.88 3.69 5.91
N TYR A 422 11.64 4.21 4.94
CA TYR A 422 13.05 4.60 5.07
C TYR A 422 13.27 6.03 4.61
#